data_AF-A0A355V0X3-F1
#
_entry.id   AF-A0A355V0X3-F1
#
_cell.length_a   1.000
_cell.length_b   1.000
_cell.length_c   1.000
_cell.angle_alpha   90.00
_cell.angle_beta   90.00
_cell.angle_gamma   90.00
#
_symmetry.space_group_name_H-M   'P 1'
#
loop_
_entity.id
_entity.type
_entity.pdbx_description
1 polymer ?
#
loop_
_entity_poly.entity_id
_entity_poly.type
_entity_poly.pdbx_seq_one_letter_code
_entity_poly.pdbx_strand_id
1 'polypeptide(L)'
;NVYFLNCAAEVLEKYFKPCSVSVIYLNFSNPLPKEGYKKQRLTHPRFLGIYRNILKDGGTIAQKTDDKDFYEFSLESYKAAGYKILNVCEDLKNNPVSGDVETEHEKLFKERGKAIYRIVAEV
;
A
#
# COMPACT_ATOMS: atom_id res chain seq x y z
N ASN A 1 -20.51 -2.66 -11.35
CA ASN A 1 -19.53 -1.54 -11.26
C ASN A 1 -18.16 -2.00 -10.72
N VAL A 2 -17.79 -3.27 -10.94
CA VAL A 2 -16.48 -3.83 -10.55
C VAL A 2 -15.89 -4.43 -11.82
N TYR A 3 -14.60 -4.18 -12.04
CA TYR A 3 -13.86 -4.68 -13.19
C TYR A 3 -12.55 -5.28 -12.70
N PHE A 4 -12.07 -6.30 -13.42
CA PHE A 4 -10.81 -6.97 -13.11
C PHE A 4 -9.83 -6.73 -14.25
N LEU A 5 -8.58 -6.43 -13.91
CA LEU A 5 -7.49 -6.30 -14.86
C LEU A 5 -6.41 -7.32 -14.51
N ASN A 6 -6.06 -8.17 -15.47
CA ASN A 6 -4.89 -9.04 -15.36
C ASN A 6 -3.70 -8.33 -16.01
N CYS A 7 -2.94 -7.59 -15.22
CA CYS A 7 -1.77 -6.86 -15.70
C CYS A 7 -0.73 -6.69 -14.59
N ALA A 8 0.50 -6.39 -14.98
CA ALA A 8 1.57 -6.04 -14.05
C ALA A 8 1.41 -4.60 -13.57
N ALA A 9 1.83 -4.30 -12.34
CA ALA A 9 1.76 -2.94 -11.79
C ALA A 9 2.62 -1.95 -12.58
N GLU A 10 3.67 -2.42 -13.25
CA GLU A 10 4.56 -1.62 -14.11
C GLU A 10 3.85 -0.98 -15.31
N VAL A 11 2.68 -1.47 -15.72
CA VAL A 11 1.98 -0.99 -16.91
C VAL A 11 0.68 -0.23 -16.60
N LEU A 12 0.41 0.09 -15.32
CA LEU A 12 -0.84 0.72 -14.91
C LEU A 12 -1.14 2.05 -15.63
N GLU A 13 -0.12 2.84 -15.96
CA GLU A 13 -0.28 4.09 -16.73
C GLU A 13 -0.88 3.89 -18.13
N LYS A 14 -0.83 2.68 -18.69
CA LYS A 14 -1.47 2.36 -19.97
C LYS A 14 -2.97 2.13 -19.83
N TYR A 15 -3.45 1.84 -18.62
CA TYR A 15 -4.85 1.51 -18.34
C TYR A 15 -5.61 2.64 -17.68
N PHE A 16 -4.92 3.53 -16.95
CA PHE A 16 -5.52 4.67 -16.27
C PHE A 16 -5.06 5.97 -16.91
N LYS A 17 -6.01 6.91 -17.08
CA LYS A 17 -5.67 8.28 -17.46
C LYS A 17 -4.87 8.94 -16.33
N PRO A 18 -3.97 9.89 -16.64
CA PRO A 18 -3.34 10.69 -15.60
C PRO A 18 -4.38 11.33 -14.68
N CYS A 19 -4.06 11.42 -13.39
CA CYS A 19 -4.92 12.06 -12.37
C CYS A 19 -6.38 11.56 -12.38
N SER A 20 -6.60 10.25 -12.55
CA SER A 20 -7.95 9.66 -12.62
C SER A 20 -8.31 8.77 -11.42
N VAL A 21 -7.31 8.28 -10.70
CA VAL A 21 -7.47 7.39 -9.55
C VAL A 21 -7.52 8.21 -8.26
N SER A 22 -8.52 7.95 -7.42
CA SER A 22 -8.64 8.65 -6.12
C SER A 22 -7.89 7.93 -5.00
N VAL A 23 -7.93 6.60 -4.97
CA VAL A 23 -7.31 5.78 -3.90
C VAL A 23 -6.73 4.50 -4.51
N ILE A 24 -5.54 4.13 -4.07
CA ILE A 24 -4.91 2.83 -4.34
C ILE A 24 -4.84 2.05 -3.02
N TYR A 25 -5.29 0.79 -3.05
CA TYR A 25 -5.20 -0.12 -1.92
C TYR A 25 -4.11 -1.17 -2.17
N LEU A 26 -3.16 -1.29 -1.25
CA LEU A 26 -2.11 -2.30 -1.26
C LEU A 26 -2.26 -3.19 -0.03
N ASN A 27 -3.01 -4.27 -0.16
CA ASN A 27 -3.33 -5.16 0.96
C ASN A 27 -2.45 -6.41 0.92
N PHE A 28 -1.61 -6.60 1.93
CA PHE A 28 -0.76 -7.79 2.13
C PHE A 28 0.11 -8.12 0.91
N SER A 29 0.64 -7.08 0.27
CA SER A 29 1.60 -7.21 -0.83
C SER A 29 2.81 -8.03 -0.38
N ASN A 30 3.37 -8.86 -1.28
CA ASN A 30 4.50 -9.71 -0.97
C ASN A 30 5.72 -8.88 -0.47
N PRO A 31 6.24 -9.14 0.75
CA PRO A 31 7.29 -8.33 1.36
C PRO A 31 8.67 -8.49 0.70
N LEU A 32 8.92 -9.63 0.05
CA LEU A 32 10.18 -9.94 -0.65
C LEU A 32 11.41 -9.61 0.23
N PRO A 33 11.69 -10.41 1.28
CA PRO A 33 12.62 -10.04 2.34
C PRO A 33 14.09 -9.95 1.88
N LYS A 34 14.46 -10.66 0.80
CA LYS A 34 15.84 -10.62 0.28
C LYS A 34 16.15 -9.28 -0.38
N GLU A 35 17.30 -8.69 -0.05
CA GLU A 35 17.77 -7.39 -0.57
C GLU A 35 17.72 -7.27 -2.10
N GLY A 36 18.13 -8.32 -2.82
CA GLY A 36 18.11 -8.34 -4.30
C GLY A 36 16.72 -8.16 -4.91
N TYR A 37 15.64 -8.37 -4.14
CA TYR A 37 14.25 -8.24 -4.59
C TYR A 37 13.58 -6.94 -4.16
N LYS A 38 14.27 -6.01 -3.49
CA LYS A 38 13.71 -4.71 -3.08
C LYS A 38 13.03 -3.95 -4.22
N LYS A 39 13.56 -4.04 -5.44
CA LYS A 39 13.03 -3.38 -6.65
C LYS A 39 11.64 -3.88 -7.08
N GLN A 40 11.24 -5.06 -6.61
CA GLN A 40 9.96 -5.69 -6.93
C GLN A 40 8.88 -5.42 -5.87
N ARG A 41 9.26 -4.84 -4.72
CA ARG A 41 8.30 -4.40 -3.70
C ARG A 41 7.41 -3.30 -4.28
N LEU A 42 6.09 -3.41 -4.11
CA LEU A 42 5.13 -2.47 -4.70
C LEU A 42 5.23 -1.04 -4.14
N THR A 43 5.95 -0.84 -3.03
CA THR A 43 6.24 0.48 -2.45
C THR A 43 7.64 1.00 -2.80
N HIS A 44 8.39 0.29 -3.64
CA HIS A 44 9.67 0.77 -4.15
C HIS A 44 9.48 2.05 -5.00
N PRO A 45 10.44 3.00 -5.02
CA PRO A 45 10.31 4.29 -5.73
C PRO A 45 9.80 4.19 -7.18
N ARG A 46 10.20 3.15 -7.90
CA ARG A 46 9.72 2.86 -9.27
C ARG A 46 8.18 2.80 -9.35
N PHE A 47 7.54 2.07 -8.44
CA PHE A 47 6.09 1.93 -8.43
C PHE A 47 5.40 3.17 -7.87
N LEU A 48 6.00 3.82 -6.87
CA LEU A 48 5.48 5.08 -6.34
C LEU A 48 5.43 6.19 -7.40
N GLY A 49 6.35 6.19 -8.37
CA GLY A 49 6.30 7.09 -9.53
C GLY A 49 5.10 6.81 -10.44
N ILE A 50 4.84 5.53 -10.75
CA ILE A 50 3.69 5.09 -11.54
C ILE A 50 2.37 5.50 -10.84
N TYR A 51 2.28 5.26 -9.53
CA TYR A 51 1.10 5.61 -8.74
C TYR A 51 0.87 7.11 -8.71
N ARG A 52 1.93 7.91 -8.55
CA ARG A 52 1.86 9.38 -8.56
C ARG A 52 1.24 9.91 -9.84
N ASN A 53 1.58 9.33 -11.00
CA ASN A 53 1.08 9.80 -12.29
C ASN A 53 -0.41 9.51 -12.53
N ILE A 54 -0.94 8.44 -11.93
CA ILE A 54 -2.35 8.06 -12.10
C ILE A 54 -3.25 8.60 -10.97
N LEU A 55 -2.69 8.91 -9.80
CA LEU A 55 -3.40 9.50 -8.68
C LEU A 55 -3.77 10.96 -8.96
N LYS A 56 -4.96 11.35 -8.52
CA LYS A 56 -5.38 12.77 -8.45
C LYS A 56 -4.56 13.52 -7.42
N ASP A 57 -4.56 14.85 -7.49
CA ASP A 57 -4.10 15.70 -6.40
C ASP A 57 -4.87 15.37 -5.11
N GLY A 58 -4.15 15.13 -4.01
CA GLY A 58 -4.73 14.64 -2.76
C GLY A 58 -5.18 13.17 -2.81
N GLY A 59 -4.84 12.44 -3.86
CA GLY A 59 -5.06 11.00 -3.97
C GLY A 59 -4.19 10.23 -2.98
N THR A 60 -4.68 9.08 -2.51
CA THR A 60 -4.03 8.34 -1.42
C THR A 60 -3.67 6.91 -1.78
N ILE A 61 -2.65 6.40 -1.10
CA ILE A 61 -2.28 4.99 -1.06
C ILE A 61 -2.54 4.50 0.36
N ALA A 62 -3.42 3.52 0.50
CA ALA A 62 -3.70 2.83 1.74
C ALA A 62 -3.05 1.44 1.70
N GLN A 63 -1.96 1.28 2.44
CA GLN A 63 -1.24 0.03 2.56
C GLN A 63 -1.59 -0.68 3.86
N LYS A 64 -1.76 -2.00 3.79
CA LYS A 64 -1.81 -2.92 4.94
C LYS A 64 -0.79 -4.03 4.76
N THR A 65 -0.08 -4.40 5.83
CA THR A 65 0.89 -5.50 5.84
C THR A 65 1.00 -6.10 7.24
N ASP A 66 1.32 -7.38 7.34
CA ASP A 66 1.66 -8.08 8.59
C ASP A 66 3.19 -8.22 8.78
N ASP A 67 3.97 -7.81 7.79
CA ASP A 67 5.43 -7.81 7.81
C ASP A 67 5.98 -6.44 8.24
N LYS A 68 6.72 -6.43 9.34
CA LYS A 68 7.27 -5.22 9.97
C LYS A 68 8.38 -4.59 9.13
N ASP A 69 9.30 -5.40 8.60
CA ASP A 69 10.42 -4.90 7.79
C ASP A 69 9.91 -4.27 6.48
N PHE A 70 8.87 -4.86 5.90
CA PHE A 70 8.21 -4.30 4.73
C PHE A 70 7.42 -3.03 5.05
N TYR A 71 6.77 -2.95 6.22
CA TYR A 71 6.15 -1.72 6.70
C TYR A 71 7.18 -0.58 6.84
N GLU A 72 8.29 -0.83 7.53
CA GLU A 72 9.36 0.15 7.74
C GLU A 72 9.95 0.61 6.40
N PHE A 73 10.29 -0.32 5.51
CA PHE A 73 10.74 -0.03 4.16
C PHE A 73 9.75 0.86 3.38
N SER A 74 8.46 0.57 3.50
CA SER A 74 7.42 1.30 2.79
C SER A 74 7.28 2.72 3.34
N LEU A 75 7.31 2.88 4.66
CA LEU A 75 7.26 4.19 5.32
C LEU A 75 8.42 5.08 4.88
N GLU A 76 9.63 4.54 4.83
CA GLU A 76 10.80 5.27 4.30
C GLU A 76 10.65 5.60 2.82
N SER A 77 10.18 4.64 2.01
CA SER A 77 10.02 4.83 0.57
C SER A 77 8.99 5.92 0.25
N TYR A 78 7.87 5.98 0.97
CA TYR A 78 6.87 7.05 0.83
C TYR A 78 7.45 8.42 1.15
N LYS A 79 8.14 8.55 2.29
CA LYS A 79 8.80 9.80 2.69
C LYS A 79 9.83 10.25 1.66
N ALA A 80 10.69 9.34 1.20
CA ALA A 80 11.71 9.63 0.20
C ALA A 80 11.11 10.02 -1.15
N ALA A 81 9.96 9.45 -1.52
CA ALA A 81 9.22 9.79 -2.73
C ALA A 81 8.34 11.05 -2.59
N GLY A 82 8.43 11.77 -1.46
CA GLY A 82 7.74 13.03 -1.23
C GLY A 82 6.24 12.89 -0.92
N TYR A 83 5.76 11.69 -0.56
CA TYR A 83 4.38 11.50 -0.13
C TYR A 83 4.19 12.02 1.30
N LYS A 84 3.04 12.62 1.57
CA LYS A 84 2.66 13.06 2.91
C LYS A 84 2.01 11.89 3.67
N ILE A 85 2.62 11.50 4.79
CA ILE A 85 2.04 10.45 5.65
C ILE A 85 0.88 11.04 6.45
N LEU A 86 -0.33 10.59 6.18
CA LEU A 86 -1.55 11.06 6.86
C LEU A 86 -1.85 10.26 8.13
N ASN A 87 -1.63 8.95 8.08
CA ASN A 87 -1.93 8.05 9.19
C ASN A 87 -1.01 6.83 9.15
N VAL A 88 -0.59 6.40 10.35
CA VAL A 88 0.08 5.12 10.56
C VAL A 88 -0.59 4.40 11.72
N CYS A 89 -0.64 3.07 11.64
CA CYS A 89 -1.09 2.23 12.74
C CYS A 89 -0.21 0.97 12.77
N GLU A 90 0.48 0.74 13.87
CA GLU A 90 1.37 -0.42 14.01
C GLU A 90 0.66 -1.64 14.61
N ASP A 91 -0.56 -1.44 15.11
CA ASP A 91 -1.39 -2.49 15.68
C ASP A 91 -2.87 -2.22 15.39
N LEU A 92 -3.24 -2.41 14.13
CA LEU A 92 -4.60 -2.23 13.64
C LEU A 92 -5.59 -3.23 14.26
N LYS A 93 -5.07 -4.37 14.75
CA LYS A 93 -5.89 -5.39 15.43
C LYS A 93 -6.49 -4.84 16.72
N ASN A 94 -5.66 -4.20 17.54
CA ASN A 94 -6.08 -3.68 18.84
C ASN A 94 -6.60 -2.24 18.74
N ASN A 95 -6.19 -1.50 17.72
CA ASN A 95 -6.58 -0.10 17.49
C ASN A 95 -7.24 0.07 16.11
N PRO A 96 -8.48 -0.41 15.93
CA PRO A 96 -9.18 -0.29 14.66
C PRO A 96 -9.39 1.18 14.29
N VAL A 97 -9.06 1.53 13.04
CA VAL A 97 -9.27 2.88 12.49
C VAL A 97 -10.66 2.94 11.86
N SER A 98 -11.42 4.01 12.14
CA SER A 98 -12.76 4.22 11.57
C SER A 98 -12.74 4.22 10.04
N GLY A 99 -13.70 3.53 9.42
CA GLY A 99 -13.81 3.40 7.96
C GLY A 99 -12.91 2.34 7.34
N ASP A 100 -12.18 1.57 8.15
CA ASP A 100 -11.40 0.45 7.65
C ASP A 100 -12.27 -0.80 7.41
N VAL A 101 -12.06 -1.45 6.27
CA VAL A 101 -12.76 -2.69 5.91
C VAL A 101 -11.88 -3.87 6.29
N GLU A 102 -12.39 -4.70 7.19
CA GLU A 102 -11.72 -5.94 7.61
C GLU A 102 -11.78 -6.97 6.48
N THR A 103 -10.61 -7.48 6.08
CA THR A 103 -10.48 -8.54 5.07
C THR A 103 -10.52 -9.93 5.71
N GLU A 104 -10.87 -10.97 4.96
CA GLU A 104 -10.83 -12.36 5.45
C GLU A 104 -9.42 -12.78 5.91
N HIS A 105 -8.38 -12.23 5.28
CA HIS A 105 -7.00 -12.41 5.71
C HIS A 105 -6.78 -11.86 7.13
N GLU A 106 -7.27 -10.66 7.44
CA GLU A 106 -7.12 -10.06 8.76
C GLU A 106 -7.75 -10.90 9.88
N LYS A 107 -8.88 -11.58 9.61
CA LYS A 107 -9.49 -12.49 10.59
C LYS A 107 -8.57 -13.66 10.96
N LEU A 108 -7.97 -14.31 9.96
CA LEU A 108 -7.01 -15.40 10.15
C LEU A 108 -5.74 -14.95 10.89
N PHE A 109 -5.28 -13.72 10.66
CA PHE A 109 -4.10 -13.16 11.34
C PHE A 109 -4.39 -12.69 12.77
N LYS A 110 -5.61 -12.17 13.03
CA LYS A 110 -6.07 -11.86 14.38
C LYS A 110 -6.06 -13.11 15.28
N GLU A 111 -6.47 -14.26 14.75
CA GLU A 111 -6.42 -15.54 15.47
C GLU A 111 -4.99 -16.03 15.75
N ARG A 112 -4.02 -15.63 14.90
CA ARG A 112 -2.59 -15.99 15.04
C ARG A 112 -1.77 -15.01 15.89
N GLY A 113 -2.37 -13.95 16.40
CA GLY A 113 -1.72 -12.99 17.30
C GLY A 113 -0.70 -12.06 16.64
N LYS A 114 -0.66 -11.95 15.31
CA LYS A 114 0.25 -11.05 14.61
C LYS A 114 -0.34 -9.64 14.50
N ALA A 115 0.51 -8.64 14.73
CA ALA A 115 0.16 -7.24 14.52
C ALA A 115 -0.02 -6.95 13.02
N ILE A 116 -0.97 -6.08 12.70
CA ILE A 116 -1.21 -5.60 11.35
C ILE A 116 -0.82 -4.13 11.32
N TYR A 117 0.06 -3.81 10.38
CA TYR A 117 0.56 -2.47 10.15
C TYR A 117 -0.18 -1.82 8.99
N ARG A 118 -0.50 -0.54 9.14
CA ARG A 118 -1.20 0.28 8.14
C ARG A 118 -0.48 1.60 7.91
N ILE A 119 -0.41 2.02 6.65
CA ILE A 119 0.05 3.36 6.25
C ILE A 119 -1.00 3.95 5.30
N VAL A 120 -1.36 5.22 5.53
CA VAL A 120 -2.07 6.06 4.55
C VAL A 120 -1.15 7.20 4.13
N ALA A 121 -0.78 7.22 2.86
CA ALA A 121 0.10 8.22 2.27
C ALA A 121 -0.63 8.98 1.16
N GLU A 122 -0.50 10.30 1.12
CA GLU A 122 -1.07 11.20 0.13
C GLU A 122 0.01 11.65 -0.85
N VAL A 123 -0.34 11.69 -2.14
CA VAL A 123 0.55 12.09 -3.24
C VAL A 123 0.92 13.57 -3.19
#